data_AF-A0AA39IYA8-F1
#
_entry.id   AF-A0AA39IYA8-F1
#
_cell.length_a   1.000
_cell.length_b   1.000
_cell.length_c   1.000
_cell.angle_alpha   90.00
_cell.angle_beta   90.00
_cell.angle_gamma   90.00
#
_symmetry.space_group_name_H-M   'P 1'
#
loop_
_entity.id
_entity.type
_entity.pdbx_description
1 polymer ?
#
loop_
_entity_poly.entity_id
_entity_poly.type
_entity_poly.pdbx_seq_one_letter_code
_entity_poly.pdbx_strand_id
1 'polypeptide(L)'
;MVQSAKELVLYRNQLEELNKKVGVESKISTLRVIEALYAAIPESFHDMVENAYPVFVQTMTDAATGLRSTLMHNIKKNTFWIFDDIPVPHQTFLPSASQGTDDLCLSLLGYNNIKNKYKQCPKILYPIGEGDEASSQLFQSPAMIKVLSIILYGASSLQAGKPTRSTNGRIWQMDAITPGAIACAAVIVRYLLSADGTFQKEGDKSGIPYSYDINYYIQIIELTATLTSTKCTLNFYNQNLFL
;
A
#
# COMPACT_ATOMS: atom_id res chain seq x y z
N MET A 1 32.86 19.20 20.60
CA MET A 1 31.68 20.02 20.23
C MET A 1 31.81 20.79 18.90
N VAL A 2 33.00 21.09 18.37
CA VAL A 2 33.16 21.87 17.11
C VAL A 2 33.33 21.00 15.85
N GLN A 3 33.58 19.68 16.01
CA GLN A 3 33.76 18.73 14.90
C GLN A 3 32.44 18.39 14.17
N SER A 4 31.33 18.34 14.91
CA SER A 4 29.99 18.00 14.40
C SER A 4 29.41 19.03 13.42
N ALA A 5 29.69 20.33 13.62
CA ALA A 5 29.14 21.38 12.75
C ALA A 5 29.77 21.39 11.34
N LYS A 6 31.06 21.06 11.23
CA LYS A 6 31.76 20.98 9.95
C LYS A 6 31.36 19.74 9.15
N GLU A 7 31.12 18.62 9.83
CA GLU A 7 30.57 17.41 9.22
C GLU A 7 29.14 17.64 8.71
N LEU A 8 28.28 18.31 9.47
CA LEU A 8 26.91 18.63 9.04
C LEU A 8 26.88 19.56 7.81
N VAL A 9 27.80 20.52 7.72
CA VAL A 9 27.93 21.39 6.54
C VAL A 9 28.47 20.61 5.33
N LEU A 10 29.40 19.67 5.54
CA LEU A 10 29.90 18.78 4.50
C LEU A 10 28.80 17.85 3.97
N TYR A 11 28.02 17.24 4.87
CA TYR A 11 26.87 16.41 4.51
C TYR A 11 25.78 17.22 3.79
N ARG A 12 25.51 18.46 4.21
CA ARG A 12 24.57 19.36 3.51
C ARG A 12 25.04 19.67 2.08
N ASN A 13 26.31 20.01 1.88
CA ASN A 13 26.86 20.32 0.57
C ASN A 13 26.90 19.08 -0.35
N GLN A 14 27.18 17.89 0.20
CA GLN A 14 27.12 16.63 -0.52
C GLN A 14 25.67 16.26 -0.89
N LEU A 15 24.70 16.53 -0.01
CA LEU A 15 23.27 16.38 -0.29
C LEU A 15 22.81 17.34 -1.40
N GLU A 16 23.28 18.59 -1.43
CA GLU A 16 22.97 19.57 -2.49
C GLU A 16 23.57 19.18 -3.86
N GLU A 17 24.78 18.62 -3.89
CA GLU A 17 25.41 18.05 -5.09
C GLU A 17 24.68 16.78 -5.59
N LEU A 18 24.26 15.91 -4.66
CA LEU A 18 23.43 14.74 -4.95
C LEU A 18 22.02 15.14 -5.44
N ASN A 19 21.49 16.26 -4.94
CA ASN A 19 20.20 16.83 -5.33
C ASN A 19 20.16 17.17 -6.83
N LYS A 20 21.31 17.53 -7.41
CA LYS A 20 21.44 17.90 -8.83
C LYS A 20 21.53 16.70 -9.79
N LYS A 21 21.80 15.48 -9.32
CA LYS A 21 22.22 14.38 -10.22
C LYS A 21 21.20 13.26 -10.46
N VAL A 22 20.46 12.75 -9.47
CA VAL A 22 19.61 11.55 -9.70
C VAL A 22 18.49 11.43 -8.65
N GLY A 23 17.22 11.42 -9.09
CA GLY A 23 16.09 10.73 -8.41
C GLY A 23 15.97 10.94 -6.90
N VAL A 24 16.01 12.19 -6.45
CA VAL A 24 16.24 12.59 -5.06
C VAL A 24 15.05 12.30 -4.15
N GLU A 25 13.83 12.36 -4.68
CA GLU A 25 12.61 12.12 -3.90
C GLU A 25 12.61 10.73 -3.25
N SER A 26 13.05 9.70 -3.98
CA SER A 26 13.14 8.33 -3.45
C SER A 26 14.18 8.20 -2.31
N LYS A 27 15.33 8.86 -2.45
CA LYS A 27 16.39 8.87 -1.43
C LYS A 27 16.00 9.69 -0.20
N ILE A 28 15.35 10.84 -0.38
CA ILE A 28 14.82 11.67 0.71
C ILE A 28 13.72 10.91 1.47
N SER A 29 12.79 10.27 0.77
CA SER A 29 11.76 9.44 1.42
C SER A 29 12.37 8.27 2.20
N THR A 30 13.38 7.61 1.62
CA THR A 30 14.11 6.53 2.31
C THR A 30 14.81 7.05 3.58
N LEU A 31 15.49 8.20 3.49
CA LEU A 31 16.18 8.79 4.65
C LEU A 31 15.21 9.22 5.74
N ARG A 32 14.06 9.81 5.38
CA ARG A 32 13.01 10.20 6.34
C ARG A 32 12.40 8.99 7.05
N VAL A 33 12.19 7.89 6.32
CA VAL A 33 11.69 6.65 6.92
C VAL A 33 12.74 6.05 7.86
N ILE A 34 14.02 6.04 7.47
CA ILE A 34 15.12 5.58 8.33
C ILE A 34 15.22 6.45 9.58
N GLU A 35 15.16 7.77 9.45
CA GLU A 35 15.22 8.71 10.57
C GLU A 35 14.03 8.54 11.52
N ALA A 36 12.82 8.42 10.98
CA ALA A 36 11.62 8.16 11.77
C ALA A 36 11.67 6.79 12.46
N LEU A 37 12.18 5.75 11.78
CA LEU A 37 12.39 4.43 12.37
C LEU A 37 13.44 4.49 13.48
N TYR A 38 14.55 5.19 13.27
CA TYR A 38 15.60 5.35 14.26
C TYR A 38 15.07 6.07 15.51
N ALA A 39 14.35 7.18 15.32
CA ALA A 39 13.73 7.93 16.42
C ALA A 39 12.64 7.14 17.17
N ALA A 40 12.01 6.16 16.52
CA ALA A 40 11.00 5.30 17.13
C ALA A 40 11.59 4.13 17.94
N ILE A 41 12.88 3.84 17.78
CA ILE A 41 13.57 2.80 18.56
C ILE A 41 13.91 3.40 19.94
N PRO A 42 13.60 2.72 21.06
CA PRO A 42 14.03 3.21 22.37
C PRO A 42 15.56 3.30 22.45
N GLU A 43 16.07 4.36 23.10
CA GLU A 43 17.52 4.61 23.17
C GLU A 43 18.35 3.40 23.66
N SER A 44 17.77 2.57 24.53
CA SER A 44 18.39 1.32 25.01
C SER A 44 18.73 0.31 23.91
N PHE A 45 18.16 0.46 22.72
CA PHE A 45 18.40 -0.38 21.55
C PHE A 45 19.23 0.30 20.46
N HIS A 46 19.58 1.58 20.60
CA HIS A 46 20.42 2.29 19.61
C HIS A 46 21.80 1.66 19.47
N ASP A 47 22.41 1.23 20.57
CA ASP A 47 23.71 0.54 20.56
C ASP A 47 23.67 -0.76 19.74
N MET A 48 22.52 -1.45 19.72
CA MET A 48 22.30 -2.64 18.89
C MET A 48 22.15 -2.27 17.41
N VAL A 49 21.49 -1.16 17.10
CA VAL A 49 21.36 -0.65 15.72
C VAL A 49 22.74 -0.21 15.20
N GLU A 50 23.54 0.45 16.02
CA GLU A 50 24.86 0.97 15.65
C GLU A 50 25.91 -0.15 15.55
N ASN A 51 25.93 -1.11 16.48
CA ASN A 51 27.02 -2.10 16.60
C ASN A 51 26.64 -3.53 16.16
N ALA A 52 25.35 -3.88 16.10
CA ALA A 52 24.86 -5.19 15.62
C ALA A 52 24.06 -5.06 14.32
N TYR A 53 24.36 -4.01 13.54
CA TYR A 53 23.63 -3.60 12.33
C TYR A 53 23.23 -4.76 11.41
N PRO A 54 24.09 -5.74 11.05
CA PRO A 54 23.69 -6.84 10.17
C PRO A 54 22.59 -7.74 10.79
N VAL A 55 22.67 -8.03 12.08
CA VAL A 55 21.69 -8.88 12.79
C VAL A 55 20.38 -8.11 12.98
N PHE A 56 20.46 -6.83 13.31
CA PHE A 56 19.29 -5.95 13.41
C PHE A 56 18.56 -5.85 12.07
N VAL A 57 19.27 -5.54 10.98
CA VAL A 57 18.72 -5.45 9.62
C VAL A 57 18.09 -6.78 9.20
N GLN A 58 18.77 -7.90 9.45
CA GLN A 58 18.24 -9.22 9.14
C GLN A 58 16.95 -9.51 9.91
N THR A 59 16.94 -9.26 11.22
CA THR A 59 15.77 -9.48 12.09
C THR A 59 14.56 -8.65 11.63
N MET A 60 14.78 -7.37 11.32
CA MET A 60 13.72 -6.48 10.83
C MET A 60 13.23 -6.92 9.45
N THR A 61 14.14 -7.36 8.57
CA THR A 61 13.79 -7.87 7.24
C THR A 61 12.96 -9.15 7.33
N ASP A 62 13.35 -10.07 8.21
CA ASP A 62 12.65 -11.33 8.44
C ASP A 62 11.26 -11.09 9.06
N ALA A 63 11.16 -10.19 10.05
CA ALA A 63 9.89 -9.80 10.64
C ALA A 63 8.95 -9.16 9.60
N ALA A 64 9.46 -8.22 8.79
CA ALA A 64 8.68 -7.58 7.74
C ALA A 64 8.23 -8.58 6.67
N THR A 65 9.11 -9.50 6.28
CA THR A 65 8.83 -10.56 5.30
C THR A 65 7.79 -11.55 5.83
N GLY A 66 7.91 -11.97 7.09
CA GLY A 66 6.96 -12.84 7.77
C GLY A 66 5.57 -12.20 7.90
N LEU A 67 5.53 -10.92 8.30
CA LEU A 67 4.28 -10.15 8.38
C LEU A 67 3.61 -10.04 7.01
N ARG A 68 4.36 -9.60 5.99
CA ARG A 68 3.86 -9.50 4.61
C ARG A 68 3.32 -10.84 4.12
N SER A 69 4.05 -11.92 4.35
CA SER A 69 3.64 -13.27 3.89
C SER A 69 2.33 -13.70 4.55
N THR A 70 2.19 -13.46 5.85
CA THR A 70 0.98 -13.77 6.62
C THR A 70 -0.21 -12.94 6.13
N LEU A 71 -0.02 -11.63 5.96
CA LEU A 71 -1.06 -10.72 5.47
C LEU A 71 -1.52 -11.10 4.06
N MET A 72 -0.58 -11.32 3.14
CA MET A 72 -0.89 -11.71 1.76
C MET A 72 -1.58 -13.07 1.68
N HIS A 73 -1.18 -14.04 2.52
CA HIS A 73 -1.87 -15.31 2.62
C HIS A 73 -3.34 -15.13 3.04
N ASN A 74 -3.57 -14.35 4.09
CA ASN A 74 -4.93 -14.07 4.59
C ASN A 74 -5.77 -13.33 3.55
N ILE A 75 -5.19 -12.33 2.87
CA ILE A 75 -5.88 -11.58 1.81
C ILE A 75 -6.25 -12.51 0.65
N LYS A 76 -5.31 -13.30 0.14
CA LYS A 76 -5.56 -14.25 -0.97
C LYS A 76 -6.63 -15.28 -0.63
N LYS A 77 -6.69 -15.75 0.62
CA LYS A 77 -7.72 -16.70 1.08
C LYS A 77 -9.11 -16.08 1.11
N ASN A 78 -9.21 -14.76 1.22
CA ASN A 78 -10.47 -14.03 1.32
C ASN A 78 -10.80 -13.20 0.07
N THR A 79 -10.10 -13.42 -1.06
CA THR A 79 -10.30 -12.66 -2.30
C THR A 79 -11.76 -12.63 -2.76
N PHE A 80 -12.48 -13.76 -2.64
CA PHE A 80 -13.91 -13.78 -2.96
C PHE A 80 -14.71 -12.76 -2.14
N TRP A 81 -14.55 -12.75 -0.81
CA TRP A 81 -15.24 -11.81 0.08
C TRP A 81 -14.78 -10.36 -0.10
N ILE A 82 -13.55 -10.14 -0.60
CA ILE A 82 -13.07 -8.79 -0.93
C ILE A 82 -13.85 -8.21 -2.11
N PHE A 83 -14.29 -9.06 -3.05
CA PHE A 83 -14.94 -8.67 -4.30
C PHE A 83 -16.39 -9.15 -4.44
N ASP A 84 -17.05 -9.59 -3.37
CA ASP A 84 -18.43 -10.10 -3.39
C ASP A 84 -19.48 -9.04 -3.79
N ASP A 85 -19.18 -7.75 -3.60
CA ASP A 85 -19.98 -6.62 -4.10
C ASP A 85 -19.83 -6.39 -5.61
N ILE A 86 -18.89 -7.09 -6.26
CA ILE A 86 -18.60 -7.02 -7.69
C ILE A 86 -19.03 -8.34 -8.31
N PRO A 87 -19.67 -8.35 -9.49
CA PRO A 87 -20.05 -9.59 -10.16
C PRO A 87 -18.84 -10.32 -10.79
N VAL A 88 -17.71 -10.43 -10.08
CA VAL A 88 -16.56 -11.25 -10.52
C VAL A 88 -16.88 -12.71 -10.21
N PRO A 89 -16.88 -13.61 -11.22
CA PRO A 89 -17.11 -15.03 -11.00
C PRO A 89 -16.14 -15.61 -9.96
N HIS A 90 -16.66 -16.36 -8.98
CA HIS A 90 -15.84 -17.02 -7.96
C HIS A 90 -14.72 -17.88 -8.57
N GLN A 91 -14.98 -18.49 -9.73
CA GLN A 91 -14.02 -19.31 -10.47
C GLN A 91 -12.75 -18.53 -10.82
N THR A 92 -12.85 -17.22 -11.06
CA THR A 92 -11.73 -16.33 -11.41
C THR A 92 -10.68 -16.26 -10.30
N PHE A 93 -11.05 -16.55 -9.04
CA PHE A 93 -10.13 -16.51 -7.90
C PHE A 93 -9.55 -17.89 -7.52
N LEU A 94 -9.96 -18.97 -8.20
CA LEU A 94 -9.44 -20.30 -7.92
C LEU A 94 -8.03 -20.49 -8.51
N PRO A 95 -7.12 -21.21 -7.82
CA PRO A 95 -5.75 -21.44 -8.30
C PRO A 95 -5.66 -22.13 -9.67
N SER A 96 -6.70 -22.86 -10.07
CA SER A 96 -6.79 -23.61 -11.33
C SER A 96 -7.36 -22.80 -12.50
N ALA A 97 -7.95 -21.63 -12.23
CA ALA A 97 -8.39 -20.73 -13.29
C ALA A 97 -7.18 -19.92 -13.76
N SER A 98 -7.07 -19.71 -15.07
CA SER A 98 -6.16 -18.73 -15.65
C SER A 98 -6.60 -17.33 -15.23
N GLN A 99 -6.25 -16.93 -13.99
CA GLN A 99 -6.32 -15.56 -13.50
C GLN A 99 -5.77 -14.67 -14.62
N GLY A 100 -6.57 -13.71 -15.11
CA GLY A 100 -6.18 -12.81 -16.22
C GLY A 100 -6.84 -13.04 -17.58
N THR A 101 -7.79 -13.97 -17.71
CA THR A 101 -8.58 -14.14 -18.96
C THR A 101 -10.04 -13.72 -18.83
N ASP A 102 -10.45 -13.25 -17.66
CA ASP A 102 -11.80 -12.73 -17.44
C ASP A 102 -11.88 -11.28 -17.96
N ASP A 103 -12.73 -11.08 -18.98
CA ASP A 103 -12.98 -9.77 -19.59
C ASP A 103 -13.40 -8.72 -18.55
N LEU A 104 -14.11 -9.13 -17.49
CA LEU A 104 -14.51 -8.23 -16.42
C LEU A 104 -13.28 -7.75 -15.61
N CYS A 105 -12.37 -8.65 -15.25
CA CYS A 105 -11.15 -8.28 -14.53
C CYS A 105 -10.27 -7.35 -15.37
N LEU A 106 -10.11 -7.63 -16.67
CA LEU A 106 -9.38 -6.77 -17.60
C LEU A 106 -10.01 -5.37 -17.70
N SER A 107 -11.35 -5.31 -17.79
CA SER A 107 -12.11 -4.06 -17.80
C SER A 107 -11.95 -3.27 -16.49
N LEU A 108 -12.05 -3.94 -15.34
CA LEU A 108 -11.88 -3.34 -14.02
C LEU A 108 -10.47 -2.82 -13.79
N LEU A 109 -9.45 -3.49 -14.34
CA LEU A 109 -8.05 -3.06 -14.34
C LEU A 109 -7.74 -2.02 -15.44
N GLY A 110 -8.72 -1.64 -16.26
CA GLY A 110 -8.55 -0.67 -17.33
C GLY A 110 -7.51 -1.12 -18.37
N TYR A 111 -7.48 -2.41 -18.69
CA TYR A 111 -6.59 -2.95 -19.72
C TYR A 111 -6.97 -2.40 -21.10
N ASN A 112 -5.97 -1.93 -21.83
CA ASN A 112 -6.12 -1.41 -23.18
C ASN A 112 -5.46 -2.38 -24.18
N ASN A 113 -6.29 -3.13 -24.92
CA ASN A 113 -5.84 -4.11 -25.91
C ASN A 113 -4.97 -3.51 -27.02
N ILE A 114 -5.17 -2.24 -27.39
CA ILE A 114 -4.41 -1.58 -28.47
C ILE A 114 -3.01 -1.22 -27.98
N LYS A 115 -2.90 -0.71 -26.75
CA LYS A 115 -1.62 -0.28 -26.17
C LYS A 115 -0.90 -1.41 -25.41
N ASN A 116 -1.57 -2.54 -25.20
CA ASN A 116 -1.16 -3.62 -24.32
C ASN A 116 -0.72 -3.11 -22.94
N LYS A 117 -1.52 -2.22 -22.34
CA LYS A 117 -1.21 -1.52 -21.08
C LYS A 117 -2.42 -1.35 -20.19
N TYR A 118 -2.20 -1.36 -18.89
CA TYR A 118 -3.21 -1.08 -17.87
C TYR A 118 -3.26 0.42 -17.54
N LYS A 119 -4.45 0.95 -17.23
CA LYS A 119 -4.60 2.30 -16.66
C LYS A 119 -3.92 2.36 -15.28
N GLN A 120 -3.30 3.50 -14.97
CA GLN A 120 -2.68 3.72 -13.66
C GLN A 120 -3.72 3.93 -12.55
N CYS A 121 -4.84 4.60 -12.84
CA CYS A 121 -6.00 4.72 -11.94
C CYS A 121 -7.20 4.01 -12.58
N PRO A 122 -7.27 2.66 -12.49
CA PRO A 122 -8.33 1.89 -13.12
C PRO A 122 -9.64 1.92 -12.34
N LYS A 123 -10.73 1.46 -12.97
CA LYS A 123 -12.10 1.48 -12.41
C LYS A 123 -12.23 0.81 -11.05
N ILE A 124 -11.45 -0.24 -10.79
CA ILE A 124 -11.47 -0.93 -9.49
C ILE A 124 -11.09 -0.04 -8.30
N LEU A 125 -10.46 1.13 -8.53
CA LEU A 125 -10.12 2.08 -7.47
C LEU A 125 -11.26 3.06 -7.15
N TYR A 126 -12.37 3.03 -7.88
CA TYR A 126 -13.52 3.88 -7.68
C TYR A 126 -14.68 3.08 -7.05
N PRO A 127 -15.71 3.75 -6.49
CA PRO A 127 -16.97 3.10 -6.17
C PRO A 127 -17.55 2.46 -7.43
N ILE A 128 -18.11 1.25 -7.28
CA ILE A 128 -18.67 0.48 -8.39
C ILE A 128 -20.17 0.78 -8.49
N GLY A 129 -20.62 1.24 -9.65
CA GLY A 129 -22.01 1.65 -9.89
C GLY A 129 -22.14 2.76 -10.97
N GLU A 130 -23.36 3.03 -11.44
CA GLU A 130 -23.62 3.96 -12.57
C GLU A 130 -22.91 5.31 -12.40
N GLY A 131 -21.79 5.50 -13.11
CA GLY A 131 -20.93 6.69 -13.05
C GLY A 131 -19.43 6.42 -12.83
N ASP A 132 -19.02 5.16 -12.62
CA ASP A 132 -17.70 4.47 -12.45
C ASP A 132 -16.33 5.19 -12.58
N GLU A 133 -16.22 6.41 -13.09
CA GLU A 133 -14.97 7.19 -13.16
C GLU A 133 -15.20 8.66 -12.76
N ALA A 134 -16.10 8.93 -11.80
CA ALA A 134 -16.19 10.25 -11.19
C ALA A 134 -14.87 10.56 -10.45
N SER A 135 -14.04 11.43 -11.04
CA SER A 135 -12.71 11.78 -10.54
C SER A 135 -12.68 12.20 -9.07
N SER A 136 -13.81 12.67 -8.54
CA SER A 136 -13.99 13.07 -7.14
C SER A 136 -14.02 11.91 -6.13
N GLN A 137 -14.12 10.66 -6.57
CA GLN A 137 -14.25 9.48 -5.70
C GLN A 137 -13.11 8.46 -5.86
N LEU A 138 -11.98 8.87 -6.44
CA LEU A 138 -10.80 8.02 -6.53
C LEU A 138 -10.38 7.49 -5.14
N PHE A 139 -10.03 6.20 -5.10
CA PHE A 139 -9.69 5.42 -3.90
C PHE A 139 -10.85 5.12 -2.96
N GLN A 140 -12.11 5.24 -3.38
CA GLN A 140 -13.28 4.91 -2.55
C GLN A 140 -13.91 3.54 -2.89
N SER A 141 -13.10 2.62 -3.42
CA SER A 141 -13.56 1.26 -3.72
C SER A 141 -13.83 0.45 -2.43
N PRO A 142 -15.00 -0.20 -2.30
CA PRO A 142 -15.29 -1.07 -1.16
C PRO A 142 -14.26 -2.20 -0.97
N ALA A 143 -13.69 -2.71 -2.06
CA ALA A 143 -12.65 -3.75 -2.00
C ALA A 143 -11.39 -3.28 -1.25
N MET A 144 -11.04 -1.98 -1.37
CA MET A 144 -9.89 -1.41 -0.66
C MET A 144 -10.15 -1.33 0.85
N ILE A 145 -11.38 -1.04 1.27
CA ILE A 145 -11.79 -1.08 2.68
C ILE A 145 -11.67 -2.50 3.24
N LYS A 146 -12.16 -3.49 2.51
CA LYS A 146 -12.08 -4.90 2.92
C LYS A 146 -10.63 -5.39 3.05
N VAL A 147 -9.75 -5.01 2.11
CA VAL A 147 -8.31 -5.29 2.22
C VAL A 147 -7.71 -4.68 3.50
N LEU A 148 -7.98 -3.41 3.78
CA LEU A 148 -7.46 -2.78 5.00
C LEU A 148 -8.08 -3.35 6.27
N SER A 149 -9.36 -3.73 6.23
CA SER A 149 -10.01 -4.41 7.36
C SER A 149 -9.31 -5.74 7.68
N ILE A 150 -8.94 -6.53 6.66
CA ILE A 150 -8.15 -7.75 6.87
C ILE A 150 -6.77 -7.41 7.46
N ILE A 151 -6.10 -6.38 6.93
CA ILE A 151 -4.77 -5.98 7.39
C ILE A 151 -4.79 -5.53 8.85
N LEU A 152 -5.75 -4.69 9.21
CA LEU A 152 -5.84 -4.08 10.53
C LEU A 152 -6.49 -5.02 11.53
N TYR A 153 -7.54 -5.74 11.16
CA TYR A 153 -8.42 -6.45 12.09
C TYR A 153 -8.50 -7.97 11.86
N GLY A 154 -7.86 -8.48 10.82
CA GLY A 154 -7.86 -9.91 10.46
C GLY A 154 -9.06 -10.32 9.61
N ALA A 155 -9.01 -11.52 9.05
CA ALA A 155 -10.01 -12.01 8.08
C ALA A 155 -11.45 -12.07 8.63
N SER A 156 -11.62 -12.37 9.92
CA SER A 156 -12.93 -12.42 10.56
C SER A 156 -13.64 -11.07 10.60
N SER A 157 -12.92 -9.96 10.42
CA SER A 157 -13.50 -8.61 10.39
C SER A 157 -14.44 -8.39 9.19
N LEU A 158 -14.30 -9.17 8.11
CA LEU A 158 -15.22 -9.09 6.98
C LEU A 158 -16.63 -9.61 7.33
N GLN A 159 -16.74 -10.44 8.37
CA GLN A 159 -18.00 -11.08 8.78
C GLN A 159 -18.51 -10.58 10.13
N ALA A 160 -17.61 -10.16 11.01
CA ALA A 160 -17.92 -9.63 12.32
C ALA A 160 -17.73 -8.11 12.31
N GLY A 161 -18.82 -7.35 12.45
CA GLY A 161 -18.82 -5.88 12.39
C GLY A 161 -18.12 -5.15 13.54
N LYS A 162 -17.15 -5.77 14.24
CA LYS A 162 -16.34 -5.11 15.28
C LYS A 162 -14.90 -5.65 15.33
N PRO A 163 -13.89 -4.77 15.46
CA PRO A 163 -12.50 -5.18 15.66
C PRO A 163 -12.30 -5.87 17.02
N THR A 164 -11.52 -6.95 17.04
CA THR A 164 -11.17 -7.69 18.29
C THR A 164 -10.08 -6.95 19.08
N ARG A 165 -9.89 -7.28 20.37
CA ARG A 165 -8.99 -6.56 21.29
C ARG A 165 -7.49 -6.61 20.93
N SER A 166 -7.04 -7.52 20.05
CA SER A 166 -5.63 -7.79 19.71
C SER A 166 -5.36 -7.67 18.20
N THR A 167 -5.86 -6.62 17.58
CA THR A 167 -5.77 -6.40 16.14
C THR A 167 -4.53 -5.59 15.79
N ASN A 168 -3.99 -5.77 14.59
CA ASN A 168 -2.86 -4.98 14.07
C ASN A 168 -3.14 -3.48 14.18
N GLY A 169 -4.38 -3.03 13.92
CA GLY A 169 -4.76 -1.62 14.08
C GLY A 169 -4.49 -1.09 15.49
N ARG A 170 -4.74 -1.89 16.53
CA ARG A 170 -4.43 -1.50 17.91
C ARG A 170 -2.95 -1.61 18.24
N ILE A 171 -2.27 -2.65 17.76
CA ILE A 171 -0.82 -2.85 17.96
C ILE A 171 -0.03 -1.71 17.30
N TRP A 172 -0.45 -1.30 16.11
CA TRP A 172 0.14 -0.20 15.34
C TRP A 172 -0.38 1.17 15.76
N GLN A 173 -1.28 1.23 16.75
CA GLN A 173 -1.89 2.47 17.26
C GLN A 173 -2.46 3.34 16.13
N MET A 174 -3.05 2.71 15.11
CA MET A 174 -3.69 3.42 14.02
C MET A 174 -5.05 3.95 14.47
N ASP A 175 -5.12 5.28 14.64
CA ASP A 175 -6.31 6.04 14.97
C ASP A 175 -6.91 6.80 13.77
N ALA A 176 -6.13 6.93 12.70
CA ALA A 176 -6.55 7.52 11.43
C ALA A 176 -5.90 6.82 10.24
N ILE A 177 -6.59 6.88 9.10
CA ILE A 177 -6.04 6.39 7.84
C ILE A 177 -4.87 7.25 7.36
N THR A 178 -3.85 6.62 6.78
CA THR A 178 -2.71 7.32 6.15
C THR A 178 -2.74 7.16 4.62
N PRO A 179 -2.14 8.12 3.87
CA PRO A 179 -1.98 7.99 2.42
C PRO A 179 -1.31 6.67 2.00
N GLY A 180 -0.29 6.25 2.75
CA GLY A 180 0.42 4.99 2.51
C GLY A 180 -0.47 3.76 2.64
N ALA A 181 -1.37 3.73 3.62
CA ALA A 181 -2.32 2.63 3.80
C ALA A 181 -3.31 2.55 2.62
N ILE A 182 -3.85 3.68 2.17
CA ILE A 182 -4.75 3.76 1.01
C ILE A 182 -4.02 3.29 -0.26
N ALA A 183 -2.81 3.77 -0.50
CA ALA A 183 -1.99 3.38 -1.64
C ALA A 183 -1.66 1.89 -1.64
N CYS A 184 -1.33 1.33 -0.47
CA CYS A 184 -1.09 -0.10 -0.28
C CYS A 184 -2.34 -0.93 -0.63
N ALA A 185 -3.51 -0.52 -0.14
CA ALA A 185 -4.77 -1.17 -0.47
C ALA A 185 -5.07 -1.12 -1.97
N ALA A 186 -4.82 0.01 -2.62
CA ALA A 186 -5.02 0.20 -4.06
C ALA A 186 -4.20 -0.80 -4.90
N VAL A 187 -2.91 -0.94 -4.60
CA VAL A 187 -2.03 -1.86 -5.33
C VAL A 187 -2.35 -3.32 -5.03
N ILE A 188 -2.74 -3.66 -3.80
CA ILE A 188 -3.17 -5.01 -3.44
C ILE A 188 -4.44 -5.38 -4.20
N VAL A 189 -5.45 -4.50 -4.23
CA VAL A 189 -6.69 -4.75 -4.97
C VAL A 189 -6.41 -4.98 -6.46
N ARG A 190 -5.55 -4.16 -7.07
CA ARG A 190 -5.12 -4.37 -8.46
C ARG A 190 -4.39 -5.70 -8.63
N TYR A 191 -3.50 -6.04 -7.70
CA TYR A 191 -2.81 -7.33 -7.69
C TYR A 191 -3.77 -8.52 -7.62
N LEU A 192 -4.81 -8.47 -6.77
CA LEU A 192 -5.74 -9.59 -6.62
C LEU A 192 -6.60 -9.84 -7.87
N LEU A 193 -6.88 -8.80 -8.66
CA LEU A 193 -7.55 -8.95 -9.96
C LEU A 193 -6.57 -9.29 -11.08
N SER A 194 -5.28 -9.03 -10.89
CA SER A 194 -4.25 -9.35 -11.86
C SER A 194 -4.02 -10.86 -11.95
N ALA A 195 -3.49 -11.28 -13.09
CA ALA A 195 -3.04 -12.64 -13.34
C ALA A 195 -1.80 -13.07 -12.54
N ASP A 196 -1.25 -12.19 -11.72
CA ASP A 196 0.12 -12.29 -11.21
C ASP A 196 0.25 -13.34 -10.11
N GLY A 197 1.21 -14.27 -10.27
CA GLY A 197 1.39 -15.37 -9.34
C GLY A 197 1.88 -14.90 -7.96
N THR A 198 2.68 -13.84 -7.95
CA THR A 198 3.28 -13.31 -6.72
C THR A 198 3.17 -11.80 -6.67
N PHE A 199 2.88 -11.26 -5.48
CA PHE A 199 2.88 -9.82 -5.27
C PHE A 199 4.34 -9.36 -5.18
N GLN A 200 4.85 -8.74 -6.24
CA GLN A 200 6.21 -8.22 -6.35
C GLN A 200 6.21 -6.73 -6.73
N LYS A 201 7.39 -6.15 -7.00
CA LYS A 201 7.51 -4.73 -7.42
C LYS A 201 6.82 -4.47 -8.77
N GLU A 202 6.84 -5.47 -9.64
CA GLU A 202 6.18 -5.48 -10.94
C GLU A 202 5.48 -6.85 -11.09
N GLY A 203 4.32 -6.86 -11.75
CA GLY A 203 3.57 -8.08 -12.01
C GLY A 203 4.28 -9.00 -13.01
N ASP A 204 4.40 -10.28 -12.68
CA ASP A 204 5.10 -11.27 -13.50
C ASP A 204 4.39 -11.56 -14.83
N LYS A 205 3.06 -11.38 -14.89
CA LYS A 205 2.27 -11.59 -16.11
C LYS A 205 1.65 -10.30 -16.62
N SER A 206 1.17 -9.45 -15.71
CA SER A 206 0.48 -8.21 -16.05
C SER A 206 1.44 -7.08 -16.44
N GLY A 207 2.70 -7.13 -15.98
CA GLY A 207 3.65 -6.01 -16.10
C GLY A 207 3.20 -4.74 -15.37
N ILE A 208 2.24 -4.84 -14.44
CA ILE A 208 1.79 -3.68 -13.65
C ILE A 208 2.92 -3.26 -12.70
N PRO A 209 3.38 -2.00 -12.73
CA PRO A 209 4.50 -1.55 -11.91
C PRO A 209 4.02 -1.16 -10.49
N TYR A 210 3.61 -2.14 -9.67
CA TYR A 210 3.05 -1.92 -8.32
C TYR A 210 3.91 -1.00 -7.43
N SER A 211 5.24 -1.13 -7.49
CA SER A 211 6.17 -0.29 -6.71
C SER A 211 6.20 1.16 -7.18
N TYR A 212 5.92 1.42 -8.46
CA TYR A 212 5.81 2.79 -8.96
C TYR A 212 4.44 3.36 -8.58
N ASP A 213 3.40 2.56 -8.76
CA ASP A 213 2.02 2.98 -8.52
C ASP A 213 1.74 3.28 -7.05
N ILE A 214 2.34 2.56 -6.10
CA ILE A 214 2.22 2.89 -4.67
C ILE A 214 2.75 4.30 -4.36
N ASN A 215 3.91 4.66 -4.91
CA ASN A 215 4.51 5.99 -4.71
C ASN A 215 3.67 7.08 -5.38
N TYR A 216 3.20 6.80 -6.59
CA TYR A 216 2.32 7.71 -7.33
C TYR A 216 1.02 7.98 -6.57
N TYR A 217 0.38 6.96 -5.98
CA TYR A 217 -0.84 7.14 -5.20
C TYR A 217 -0.61 7.92 -3.91
N ILE A 218 0.50 7.67 -3.20
CA ILE A 218 0.87 8.46 -2.02
C ILE A 218 0.99 9.94 -2.43
N GLN A 219 1.74 10.22 -3.50
CA GLN A 219 1.94 11.58 -4.00
C GLN A 219 0.61 12.25 -4.38
N ILE A 220 -0.29 11.55 -5.07
CA ILE A 220 -1.63 12.10 -5.38
C ILE A 220 -2.35 12.50 -4.10
N ILE A 221 -2.45 11.60 -3.13
CA ILE A 221 -3.23 11.83 -1.91
C ILE A 221 -2.63 12.99 -1.11
N GLU A 222 -1.29 13.05 -1.00
CA GLU A 222 -0.60 14.12 -0.28
C GLU A 222 -0.74 15.48 -0.98
N LEU A 223 -0.52 15.54 -2.31
CA LEU A 223 -0.61 16.78 -3.08
C LEU A 223 -2.04 17.33 -3.15
N THR A 224 -3.04 16.45 -3.03
CA THR A 224 -4.46 16.83 -3.08
C THR A 224 -5.13 16.88 -1.70
N ALA A 225 -4.37 16.79 -0.61
CA ALA A 225 -4.91 16.69 0.75
C ALA A 225 -5.87 17.82 1.15
N THR A 226 -5.74 19.00 0.53
CA THR A 226 -6.62 20.15 0.79
C THR A 226 -7.94 20.11 0.02
N LEU A 227 -8.01 19.33 -1.07
CA LEU A 227 -9.19 19.20 -1.92
C LEU A 227 -10.32 18.47 -1.20
N THR A 228 -11.55 18.87 -1.48
CA THR A 228 -12.76 18.25 -0.90
C THR A 228 -12.85 16.76 -1.24
N SER A 229 -12.52 16.36 -2.46
CA SER A 229 -12.53 14.95 -2.89
C SER A 229 -11.62 14.08 -2.02
N THR A 230 -10.39 14.53 -1.77
CA THR A 230 -9.41 13.78 -0.96
C THR A 230 -9.82 13.74 0.51
N LYS A 231 -10.37 14.84 1.05
CA LYS A 231 -10.96 14.84 2.40
C LYS A 231 -12.13 13.86 2.51
N CYS A 232 -12.99 13.79 1.49
CA CYS A 232 -14.07 12.80 1.43
C CYS A 232 -13.51 11.37 1.40
N THR A 233 -12.44 11.11 0.65
CA THR A 233 -11.77 9.80 0.66
C THR A 233 -11.22 9.47 2.04
N LEU A 234 -10.47 10.36 2.69
CA LEU A 234 -9.95 10.12 4.04
C LEU A 234 -11.08 9.86 5.05
N ASN A 235 -12.16 10.64 4.97
CA ASN A 235 -13.33 10.46 5.83
C ASN A 235 -14.05 9.13 5.55
N PHE A 236 -14.17 8.72 4.29
CA PHE A 236 -14.73 7.43 3.89
C PHE A 236 -13.96 6.28 4.55
N TYR A 237 -12.63 6.30 4.53
CA TYR A 237 -11.82 5.30 5.22
C TYR A 237 -12.00 5.35 6.74
N ASN A 238 -11.97 6.55 7.33
CA ASN A 238 -12.10 6.68 8.77
C ASN A 238 -13.43 6.14 9.28
N GLN A 239 -14.54 6.49 8.63
CA GLN A 239 -15.88 6.01 9.00
C GLN A 239 -16.06 4.49 8.86
N ASN A 240 -15.35 3.86 7.92
CA ASN A 240 -15.50 2.43 7.64
C ASN A 240 -14.48 1.56 8.37
N LEU A 241 -13.35 2.11 8.83
CA LEU A 241 -12.30 1.35 9.51
C LEU A 241 -12.20 1.67 11.01
N PHE A 242 -12.32 2.94 11.39
CA PHE A 242 -12.07 3.40 12.75
C PHE A 242 -13.39 3.87 13.38
N LEU A 243 -13.90 3.09 14.34
CA LEU A 243 -15.10 3.40 15.13
C LEU A 243 -14.73 4.10 16.44
#